data_AF-A0AAE3MDR7-F1
#
_entry.id   AF-A0AAE3MDR7-F1
#
_cell.length_a   1.000
_cell.length_b   1.000
_cell.length_c   1.000
_cell.angle_alpha   90.00
_cell.angle_beta   90.00
_cell.angle_gamma   90.00
#
_symmetry.space_group_name_H-M   'P 1'
#
loop_
_entity.id
_entity.type
_entity.pdbx_description
1 polymer ?
#
loop_
_entity_poly.entity_id
_entity_poly.type
_entity_poly.pdbx_seq_one_letter_code
_entity_poly.pdbx_strand_id
1 'polypeptide(L)'
;MNYFLGITDIEQAKLRYRKLAKQLHPDKGGAAVDFQEMQAEYKEFLLRLQQEQKVITPLRKNTLEENELINELGRLAKVLIKKQVPQEYLRQKMQTADSPLKKGLFENIVNLLDSLQ
;
A
#
# COMPACT_ATOMS: atom_id res chain seq x y z
N MET A 1 -15.04 -15.72 -17.72
CA MET A 1 -14.11 -14.63 -18.10
C MET A 1 -13.68 -14.87 -19.52
N ASN A 2 -14.25 -14.14 -20.47
CA ASN A 2 -13.92 -14.24 -21.90
C ASN A 2 -12.81 -13.26 -22.32
N TYR A 3 -12.67 -12.13 -21.63
CA TYR A 3 -11.77 -11.04 -22.05
C TYR A 3 -10.39 -11.03 -21.36
N PHE A 4 -10.28 -11.73 -20.23
CA PHE A 4 -9.08 -11.77 -19.38
C PHE A 4 -8.50 -13.20 -19.24
N LEU A 5 -8.72 -14.07 -20.23
CA LEU A 5 -8.18 -15.43 -20.27
C LEU A 5 -6.64 -15.42 -20.24
N GLY A 6 -6.06 -16.06 -19.22
CA GLY A 6 -4.60 -16.21 -19.07
C GLY A 6 -3.89 -15.04 -18.39
N ILE A 7 -4.63 -14.06 -17.85
CA ILE A 7 -4.04 -12.96 -17.10
C ILE A 7 -3.99 -13.31 -15.62
N THR A 8 -2.79 -13.37 -15.07
CA THR A 8 -2.53 -13.62 -13.65
C THR A 8 -2.06 -12.36 -12.91
N ASP A 9 -1.77 -11.29 -13.66
CA ASP A 9 -1.16 -10.06 -13.14
C ASP A 9 -2.04 -8.82 -13.37
N ILE A 10 -2.05 -7.90 -12.40
CA ILE A 10 -2.88 -6.69 -12.40
C ILE A 10 -2.43 -5.70 -13.48
N GLU A 11 -1.13 -5.58 -13.74
CA GLU A 11 -0.62 -4.68 -14.76
C GLU A 11 -0.99 -5.18 -16.16
N GLN A 12 -0.89 -6.48 -16.39
CA GLN A 12 -1.37 -7.12 -17.61
C GLN A 12 -2.88 -6.94 -17.82
N ALA A 13 -3.68 -7.07 -16.75
CA ALA A 13 -5.11 -6.82 -16.80
C ALA A 13 -5.43 -5.36 -17.16
N LYS A 14 -4.73 -4.38 -16.55
CA LYS A 14 -4.89 -2.95 -16.87
C LYS A 14 -4.51 -2.62 -18.31
N LEU A 15 -3.42 -3.20 -18.80
CA LEU A 15 -2.96 -2.98 -20.17
C LEU A 15 -3.97 -3.54 -21.19
N ARG A 16 -4.50 -4.73 -20.92
CA ARG A 16 -5.53 -5.37 -21.76
C ARG A 16 -6.85 -4.62 -21.70
N TYR A 17 -7.28 -4.18 -20.51
CA TYR A 17 -8.44 -3.32 -20.32
C TYR A 17 -8.33 -2.03 -21.14
N ARG A 18 -7.17 -1.36 -21.13
CA ARG A 18 -6.95 -0.14 -21.94
C ARG A 18 -7.02 -0.41 -23.44
N LYS A 19 -6.54 -1.57 -23.90
CA LYS A 19 -6.61 -1.96 -25.33
C LYS A 19 -8.06 -2.26 -25.73
N LEU A 20 -8.77 -3.07 -24.94
CA LEU A 20 -10.18 -3.41 -25.16
C LEU A 20 -11.07 -2.17 -25.08
N ALA A 21 -10.85 -1.28 -24.11
CA ALA A 21 -11.58 -0.03 -23.98
C ALA A 21 -11.41 0.89 -25.20
N LYS A 22 -10.24 0.88 -25.85
CA LYS A 22 -10.02 1.63 -27.09
C LYS A 22 -10.64 0.96 -28.32
N GLN A 23 -10.86 -0.35 -28.29
CA GLN A 23 -11.44 -1.13 -29.40
C GLN A 23 -12.97 -1.19 -29.32
N LEU A 24 -13.51 -1.30 -28.12
CA LEU A 24 -14.94 -1.40 -27.81
C LEU A 24 -15.57 -0.05 -27.46
N HIS A 25 -14.84 1.06 -27.61
CA HIS A 25 -15.40 2.37 -27.30
C HIS A 25 -16.55 2.69 -28.28
N PRO A 26 -17.72 3.15 -27.79
CA PRO A 26 -18.87 3.47 -28.64
C PRO A 26 -18.55 4.56 -29.68
N ASP A 27 -17.66 5.47 -29.36
CA ASP A 27 -17.14 6.51 -30.27
C ASP A 27 -16.34 5.94 -31.46
N LYS A 28 -15.86 4.69 -31.36
CA LYS A 28 -15.14 3.97 -32.42
C LYS A 28 -15.95 2.81 -33.03
N GLY A 29 -17.25 2.75 -32.74
CA GLY A 29 -18.16 1.72 -33.27
C GLY A 29 -18.28 0.46 -32.41
N GLY A 30 -17.80 0.47 -31.16
CA GLY A 30 -18.00 -0.65 -30.23
C GLY A 30 -19.39 -0.63 -29.58
N ALA A 31 -19.91 -1.80 -29.21
CA ALA A 31 -21.21 -1.86 -28.52
C ALA A 31 -21.04 -1.50 -27.03
N ALA A 32 -21.92 -0.63 -26.52
CA ALA A 32 -21.91 -0.24 -25.12
C ALA A 32 -22.13 -1.45 -24.17
N VAL A 33 -22.84 -2.48 -24.65
CA VAL A 33 -23.09 -3.73 -23.93
C VAL A 33 -21.80 -4.52 -23.72
N ASP A 34 -21.01 -4.72 -24.79
CA ASP A 34 -19.70 -5.38 -24.70
C ASP A 34 -18.74 -4.63 -23.77
N PHE A 35 -18.79 -3.30 -23.77
CA PHE A 35 -17.97 -2.48 -22.88
C PHE A 35 -18.37 -2.63 -21.41
N GLN A 36 -19.67 -2.71 -21.11
CA GLN A 36 -20.18 -2.95 -19.76
C GLN A 36 -19.85 -4.36 -19.27
N GLU A 37 -19.99 -5.39 -20.11
CA GLU A 37 -19.61 -6.76 -19.77
C GLU A 37 -18.10 -6.88 -19.50
N MET A 38 -17.28 -6.27 -20.35
CA MET A 38 -15.82 -6.22 -20.15
C MET A 38 -15.43 -5.50 -18.85
N GLN A 39 -16.13 -4.41 -18.49
CA GLN A 39 -15.94 -3.72 -17.22
C GLN A 39 -16.36 -4.58 -16.01
N ALA A 40 -17.47 -5.31 -16.13
CA ALA A 40 -17.95 -6.20 -15.07
C ALA A 40 -16.93 -7.32 -14.81
N GLU A 41 -16.46 -7.99 -15.86
CA GLU A 41 -15.42 -9.02 -15.73
C GLU A 41 -14.13 -8.47 -15.11
N TYR A 42 -13.70 -7.27 -15.49
CA TYR A 42 -12.50 -6.64 -14.92
C TYR A 42 -12.67 -6.34 -13.43
N LYS A 43 -13.85 -5.86 -13.01
CA LYS A 43 -14.17 -5.64 -11.58
C LYS A 43 -14.15 -6.95 -10.80
N GLU A 44 -14.76 -8.01 -11.33
CA GLU A 44 -14.74 -9.33 -10.68
C GLU A 44 -13.32 -9.90 -10.57
N PHE A 45 -12.49 -9.72 -11.60
CA PHE A 45 -11.08 -10.12 -11.57
C PHE A 45 -10.29 -9.39 -10.49
N LEU A 46 -10.47 -8.06 -10.36
CA LEU A 46 -9.85 -7.29 -9.28
C LEU A 46 -10.35 -7.72 -7.89
N LEU A 47 -11.65 -8.00 -7.74
CA LEU A 47 -12.24 -8.49 -6.49
C LEU A 47 -11.64 -9.85 -6.10
N ARG A 48 -11.49 -10.75 -7.06
CA ARG A 48 -10.86 -12.06 -6.85
C ARG A 48 -9.40 -11.92 -6.45
N LEU A 49 -8.62 -11.09 -7.14
CA LEU A 49 -7.23 -10.81 -6.77
C LEU A 49 -7.13 -10.16 -5.38
N GLN A 50 -8.05 -9.26 -5.03
CA GLN A 50 -8.11 -8.70 -3.68
C GLN A 50 -8.47 -9.74 -2.63
N GLN A 51 -9.32 -10.72 -2.94
CA GLN A 51 -9.64 -11.83 -2.04
C GLN A 51 -8.46 -12.79 -1.88
N GLU A 52 -7.75 -13.11 -2.97
CA GLU A 52 -6.52 -13.91 -2.94
C GLU A 52 -5.40 -13.20 -2.16
N GLN A 53 -5.28 -11.87 -2.30
CA GLN A 53 -4.34 -11.06 -1.50
C GLN A 53 -4.78 -10.88 -0.04
N LYS A 54 -6.08 -10.90 0.27
CA LYS A 54 -6.62 -10.83 1.65
C LYS A 54 -6.24 -12.03 2.51
N VAL A 55 -5.86 -13.16 1.92
CA VAL A 55 -5.32 -14.31 2.67
C VAL A 55 -3.89 -14.04 3.16
N ILE A 56 -3.19 -13.03 2.63
CA ILE A 56 -1.78 -12.74 2.97
C ILE A 56 -1.55 -11.31 3.49
N THR A 57 -2.42 -10.32 3.23
CA THR A 57 -2.26 -8.99 3.84
C THR A 57 -3.58 -8.21 3.87
N PRO A 58 -3.95 -7.56 5.00
CA PRO A 58 -5.14 -6.70 5.03
C PRO A 58 -4.92 -5.50 4.11
N LEU A 59 -5.90 -5.28 3.24
CA LEU A 59 -6.13 -4.09 2.45
C LEU A 59 -5.85 -2.82 3.28
N ARG A 60 -4.69 -2.19 3.04
CA ARG A 60 -4.31 -0.90 3.64
C ARG A 60 -5.22 0.20 3.06
N LYS A 61 -6.40 0.33 3.64
CA LYS A 61 -7.07 1.63 3.70
C LYS A 61 -6.27 2.40 4.73
N ASN A 62 -5.39 3.32 4.32
CA ASN A 62 -4.77 4.25 5.25
C ASN A 62 -5.90 4.95 5.99
N THR A 63 -6.19 4.53 7.21
CA THR A 63 -7.16 5.19 8.08
C THR A 63 -6.63 6.59 8.39
N LEU A 64 -7.53 7.53 8.71
CA LEU A 64 -7.13 8.87 9.14
C LEU A 64 -6.11 8.78 10.30
N GLU A 65 -6.33 7.80 11.18
CA GLU A 65 -5.50 7.46 12.34
C GLU A 65 -4.08 7.00 11.95
N GLU A 66 -3.91 6.19 10.90
CA GLU A 66 -2.57 5.81 10.41
C GLU A 66 -1.82 7.02 9.83
N ASN A 67 -2.52 7.93 9.14
CA ASN A 67 -1.90 9.15 8.62
C ASN A 67 -1.52 10.12 9.74
N GLU A 68 -2.34 10.22 10.79
CA GLU A 68 -2.02 10.98 12.00
C GLU A 68 -0.80 10.39 12.72
N LEU A 69 -0.72 9.06 12.84
CA LEU A 69 0.42 8.36 13.43
C LEU A 69 1.71 8.62 12.62
N ILE A 70 1.64 8.58 11.29
CA ILE A 70 2.79 8.87 10.42
C ILE A 70 3.23 10.33 10.57
N ASN A 71 2.29 11.27 10.68
CA ASN A 71 2.61 12.68 10.91
C ASN A 71 3.27 12.91 12.28
N GLU A 72 2.78 12.25 13.33
CA GLU A 72 3.37 12.31 14.66
C GLU A 72 4.77 11.69 14.68
N LEU A 73 4.97 10.56 13.99
CA LEU A 73 6.29 9.95 13.78
C LEU A 73 7.26 10.89 13.04
N GLY A 74 6.79 11.57 11.98
CA GLY A 74 7.58 12.55 11.24
C GLY A 74 7.98 13.76 12.09
N ARG A 75 7.07 14.24 12.94
CA ARG A 75 7.37 15.31 13.92
C ARG A 75 8.40 14.86 14.95
N LEU A 76 8.26 13.64 15.48
CA LEU A 76 9.20 13.07 16.44
C LEU A 76 10.61 12.94 15.83
N ALA A 77 10.71 12.38 14.63
CA ALA A 77 11.98 12.26 13.92
C ALA A 77 12.64 13.64 13.71
N LYS A 78 11.87 14.65 13.31
CA LYS A 78 12.36 16.03 13.15
C LYS A 78 12.88 16.62 14.46
N VAL A 79 12.22 16.37 15.59
CA VAL A 79 12.68 16.82 16.92
C VAL A 79 13.96 16.10 17.32
N LEU A 80 14.06 14.78 17.10
CA LEU A 80 15.25 13.99 17.41
C LEU A 80 16.47 14.48 16.61
N ILE A 81 16.28 14.76 15.32
CA ILE A 81 17.32 15.34 14.45
C ILE A 81 17.70 16.75 14.93
N LYS A 82 16.72 17.63 15.18
CA LYS A 82 16.97 19.02 15.60
C LYS A 82 17.67 19.11 16.96
N LYS A 83 17.41 18.16 17.86
CA LYS A 83 18.00 18.11 19.20
C LYS A 83 19.34 17.35 19.20
N GLN A 84 19.85 16.92 18.05
CA GLN A 84 21.04 16.08 17.91
C GLN A 84 21.01 14.93 18.92
N VAL A 85 19.84 14.30 19.09
CA VAL A 85 19.69 13.26 20.11
C VAL A 85 20.63 12.12 19.72
N PRO A 86 21.65 11.82 20.55
CA PRO A 86 22.59 10.75 20.23
C PRO A 86 21.81 9.45 20.18
N GLN A 87 22.00 8.66 19.13
CA GLN A 87 21.32 7.36 19.00
C GLN A 87 21.61 6.43 20.20
N GLU A 88 22.78 6.57 20.84
CA GLU A 88 23.14 5.89 22.07
C GLU A 88 22.18 6.17 23.24
N TYR A 89 21.61 7.38 23.31
CA TYR A 89 20.59 7.72 24.32
C TYR A 89 19.30 6.90 24.11
N LEU A 90 18.87 6.73 22.85
CA LEU A 90 17.70 5.92 22.51
C LEU A 90 17.96 4.44 22.78
N ARG A 91 19.17 3.96 22.50
CA ARG A 91 19.61 2.59 22.83
C ARG A 91 19.63 2.34 24.33
N GLN A 92 20.10 3.28 25.15
CA GLN A 92 20.03 3.18 26.61
C GLN A 92 18.57 3.17 27.12
N LYS A 93 17.70 3.99 26.53
CA LYS A 93 16.26 4.02 26.86
C LYS A 93 15.53 2.73 26.45
N MET A 94 15.95 2.08 25.36
CA MET A 94 15.46 0.76 24.96
C MET A 94 15.84 -0.32 25.98
N GLN A 95 17.07 -0.30 26.48
CA GLN A 95 17.54 -1.27 27.49
C GLN A 95 16.85 -1.09 28.84
N THR A 96 16.51 0.15 29.22
CA THR A 96 15.82 0.49 30.47
C THR A 96 14.29 0.44 30.36
N ALA A 97 13.72 0.11 29.21
CA ALA A 97 12.28 0.05 29.03
C ALA A 97 11.69 -1.26 29.58
N ASP A 98 10.77 -1.15 30.55
CA ASP A 98 10.09 -2.31 31.15
C ASP A 98 9.01 -2.97 30.26
N SER A 99 8.65 -2.34 29.13
CA SER A 99 7.56 -2.80 28.27
C SER A 99 8.06 -3.24 26.88
N PRO A 100 7.61 -4.40 26.37
CA PRO A 100 7.99 -4.89 25.05
C PRO A 100 7.54 -3.96 23.92
N LEU A 101 6.40 -3.28 24.08
CA LEU A 101 5.92 -2.25 23.14
C LEU A 101 6.87 -1.05 23.07
N LYS A 102 7.37 -0.59 24.22
CA LYS A 102 8.32 0.52 24.27
C LYS A 102 9.65 0.13 23.63
N LYS A 103 10.12 -1.11 23.85
CA LYS A 103 11.33 -1.64 23.20
C LYS A 103 11.20 -1.64 21.68
N GLY A 104 10.11 -2.19 21.15
CA GLY A 104 9.88 -2.21 19.69
C GLY A 104 9.75 -0.82 19.08
N LEU A 105 9.15 0.14 19.80
CA LEU A 105 9.12 1.54 19.35
C LEU A 105 10.52 2.16 19.28
N PHE A 106 11.35 2.01 20.33
CA PHE A 106 12.71 2.54 20.32
C PHE A 106 13.58 1.88 19.25
N GLU A 107 13.46 0.57 19.05
CA GLU A 107 14.14 -0.18 18.01
C GLU A 107 13.80 0.36 16.61
N ASN A 108 12.51 0.53 16.32
CA ASN A 108 12.06 1.08 15.04
C ASN A 108 12.55 2.52 14.81
N ILE A 109 12.58 3.35 15.86
CA ILE A 109 13.09 4.72 15.77
C ILE A 109 14.60 4.73 15.51
N VAL A 110 15.37 3.85 16.18
CA VAL A 110 16.82 3.72 15.95
C VAL A 110 17.08 3.26 14.51
N ASN A 111 16.40 2.21 14.05
CA ASN A 111 16.54 1.70 12.68
C ASN A 111 16.17 2.75 11.62
N LEU A 112 15.13 3.55 11.86
CA LEU A 112 14.75 4.66 10.97
C LEU A 112 15.86 5.71 10.90
N LEU A 113 16.43 6.12 12.04
CA LEU A 113 17.50 7.11 12.09
C LEU A 113 18.78 6.60 11.42
N ASP A 114 19.12 5.31 11.59
CA ASP A 114 20.24 4.65 10.91
C ASP A 114 20.04 4.62 9.37
N SER A 115 18.81 4.49 8.89
CA SER A 115 18.51 4.50 7.44
C SER A 115 18.63 5.88 6.77
N LEU A 116 18.74 6.95 7.56
CA LEU A 116 18.82 8.34 7.06
C LEU A 116 20.28 8.86 7.00
N GLN A 117 21.26 8.08 7.47
CA GLN A 117 22.69 8.35 7.32
C GLN A 117 23.25 7.74 6.03
#